data_AF-A0A532VIF9-F1
#
_entry.id   AF-A0A532VIF9-F1
#
_cell.length_a   1.000
_cell.length_b   1.000
_cell.length_c   1.000
_cell.angle_alpha   90.00
_cell.angle_beta   90.00
_cell.angle_gamma   90.00
#
_symmetry.space_group_name_H-M   'P 1'
#
loop_
_entity.id
_entity.type
_entity.pdbx_description
1 polymer ?
#
loop_
_entity_poly.entity_id
_entity_poly.type
_entity_poly.pdbx_seq_one_letter_code
_entity_poly.pdbx_strand_id
1 'polypeptide(L)'
;MLTPYVTVRDCLQYTRYIENEEVPRFFRAEYIFQTDWEFCRGCKSCMSQCQFGAKFYSSTLSKVYIDPARCFGCGVCRAACPNDAIALVPRGEVPEAANIWLKKTPK
;
A
#
# COMPACT_ATOMS: atom_id res chain seq x y z
N MET A 1 -16.59 13.22 13.59
CA MET A 1 -15.79 13.63 12.41
C MET A 1 -14.34 13.38 12.75
N LEU A 2 -13.80 12.20 12.41
CA LEU A 2 -12.42 11.83 12.72
C LEU A 2 -11.74 11.48 11.41
N THR A 3 -10.78 12.32 11.01
CA THR A 3 -9.93 12.09 9.86
C THR A 3 -8.92 10.98 10.20
N PRO A 4 -8.88 9.85 9.47
CA PRO A 4 -7.97 8.74 9.77
C PRO A 4 -6.62 8.97 9.08
N TYR A 5 -5.93 10.03 9.49
CA TYR A 5 -4.51 10.27 9.17
C TYR A 5 -3.65 9.82 10.35
N VAL A 6 -2.36 9.53 10.11
CA VAL A 6 -1.29 9.07 11.01
C VAL A 6 -1.62 9.47 12.43
N THR A 7 -1.91 8.47 13.24
CA THR A 7 -2.29 8.72 14.62
C THR A 7 -1.04 9.06 15.41
N VAL A 8 -1.19 9.80 16.51
CA VAL A 8 -0.09 10.02 17.47
C VAL A 8 0.54 8.69 17.90
N ARG A 9 -0.23 7.60 17.91
CA ARG A 9 0.24 6.25 18.19
C ARG A 9 1.25 5.74 17.15
N ASP A 10 1.06 6.08 15.88
CA ASP A 10 1.99 5.72 14.80
C ASP A 10 3.30 6.49 14.93
N CYS A 11 3.24 7.79 15.27
CA CYS A 11 4.42 8.59 15.59
C CYS A 11 5.17 8.05 16.82
N LEU A 12 4.45 7.71 17.90
CA LEU A 12 5.05 7.12 19.11
C LEU A 12 5.68 5.76 18.84
N GLN A 13 5.13 4.97 17.92
CA GLN A 13 5.72 3.70 17.52
C GLN A 13 6.99 3.91 16.67
N TYR A 14 7.04 4.98 15.88
CA TYR A 14 8.25 5.43 15.18
C TYR A 14 9.34 5.86 16.17
N THR A 15 8.99 6.65 17.19
CA THR A 15 9.91 7.02 18.27
C THR A 15 10.43 5.79 19.00
N ARG A 16 9.57 4.83 19.34
CA ARG A 16 10.00 3.57 19.96
C ARG A 16 10.84 2.67 19.07
N TYR A 17 10.64 2.71 17.75
CA TYR A 17 11.51 2.03 16.79
C TYR A 17 12.93 2.61 16.80
N ILE A 18 13.05 3.94 16.76
CA ILE A 18 14.33 4.65 16.83
C ILE A 18 15.03 4.39 18.17
N GLU A 19 14.25 4.31 19.25
CA GLU A 19 14.79 4.22 20.61
C GLU A 19 15.06 2.78 21.09
N ASN A 20 14.36 1.74 20.61
CA ASN A 20 14.37 0.41 21.27
C ASN A 20 14.33 -0.84 20.35
N GLU A 21 14.43 -0.74 19.01
CA GLU A 21 14.49 -1.86 18.03
C GLU A 21 13.40 -2.99 18.08
N GLU A 22 12.47 -3.02 19.04
CA GLU A 22 11.54 -4.15 19.27
C GLU A 22 10.19 -4.08 18.53
N VAL A 23 9.99 -3.12 17.63
CA VAL A 23 8.71 -2.94 16.90
C VAL A 23 8.78 -3.47 15.46
N PRO A 24 7.66 -3.96 14.90
CA PRO A 24 7.64 -4.52 13.56
C PRO A 24 8.21 -3.51 12.57
N ARG A 25 9.29 -3.92 11.87
CA ARG A 25 10.17 -3.09 11.05
C ARG A 25 9.52 -2.39 9.85
N PHE A 26 8.22 -2.56 9.61
CA PHE A 26 7.53 -1.96 8.47
C PHE A 26 6.13 -1.48 8.83
N PHE A 27 5.94 -0.16 8.75
CA PHE A 27 4.64 0.49 8.87
C PHE A 27 3.91 0.49 7.52
N ARG A 28 2.58 0.41 7.56
CA ARG A 28 1.74 0.65 6.39
C ARG A 28 1.56 2.15 6.21
N ALA A 29 1.64 2.67 4.99
CA ALA A 29 1.41 4.08 4.72
C ALA A 29 -0.09 4.43 4.73
N GLU A 30 -0.41 5.70 4.98
CA GLU A 30 -1.77 6.27 4.93
C GLU A 30 -2.41 6.21 3.56
N TYR A 31 -1.58 6.16 2.53
CA TYR A 31 -2.01 6.07 1.15
C TYR A 31 -1.61 4.71 0.58
N ILE A 32 -2.44 4.20 -0.32
CA ILE A 32 -2.14 3.01 -1.11
C ILE A 32 -2.18 3.35 -2.58
N PHE A 33 -1.79 2.37 -3.38
CA PHE A 33 -1.80 2.47 -4.83
C PHE A 33 -2.88 1.58 -5.42
N GLN A 34 -3.67 2.13 -6.33
CA GLN A 34 -4.63 1.39 -7.16
C GLN A 34 -4.24 1.53 -8.63
N THR A 35 -4.57 0.53 -9.43
CA THR A 35 -4.34 0.60 -10.88
C THR A 35 -5.56 1.22 -11.54
N ASP A 36 -5.33 2.24 -12.36
CA ASP A 36 -6.32 2.77 -13.29
C ASP A 36 -6.35 1.90 -14.55
N TRP A 37 -7.52 1.36 -14.85
CA TRP A 37 -7.68 0.37 -15.92
C TRP A 37 -7.72 1.01 -17.29
N GLU A 38 -8.05 2.30 -17.40
CA GLU A 38 -8.05 3.01 -18.67
C GLU A 38 -6.61 3.21 -19.17
N PHE A 39 -5.70 3.55 -18.26
CA PHE A 39 -4.29 3.80 -18.59
C PHE A 39 -3.42 2.54 -18.57
N CYS A 40 -3.83 1.47 -17.87
CA CYS A 40 -3.00 0.27 -17.75
C CYS A 40 -2.94 -0.51 -19.07
N ARG A 41 -1.75 -0.58 -19.68
CA ARG A 41 -1.49 -1.34 -20.93
C ARG A 41 -1.06 -2.79 -20.71
N GLY A 42 -1.04 -3.29 -19.46
CA GLY A 42 -0.68 -4.68 -19.19
C GLY A 42 0.80 -5.03 -19.44
N CYS A 43 1.70 -4.05 -19.52
CA CYS A 43 3.13 -4.24 -19.82
C CYS A 43 3.93 -4.95 -18.70
N LYS A 44 3.34 -5.09 -17.51
CA LYS A 44 3.92 -5.77 -16.35
C LYS A 44 5.21 -5.13 -15.77
N SER A 45 5.68 -3.99 -16.26
CA SER A 45 6.89 -3.31 -15.72
C SER A 45 6.81 -3.04 -14.22
N CYS A 46 5.61 -2.73 -13.72
CA CYS A 46 5.42 -2.53 -12.29
C CYS A 46 5.47 -3.84 -11.50
N MET A 47 5.26 -5.03 -12.07
CA MET A 47 5.02 -6.28 -11.32
C MET A 47 6.18 -6.70 -10.42
N SER A 48 7.41 -6.70 -10.93
CA SER A 48 8.60 -7.11 -10.16
C SER A 48 8.95 -6.15 -9.00
N GLN A 49 8.33 -4.97 -8.95
CA GLN A 49 8.70 -3.92 -8.01
C GLN A 49 8.14 -4.08 -6.59
N CYS A 50 7.23 -5.03 -6.33
CA CYS A 50 6.55 -5.11 -5.02
C CYS A 50 7.18 -6.23 -4.22
N GLN A 51 7.81 -5.84 -3.12
CA GLN A 51 8.40 -6.76 -2.16
C GLN A 51 7.35 -7.43 -1.25
N PHE A 52 6.10 -6.96 -1.30
CA PHE A 52 5.00 -7.40 -0.42
C PHE A 52 3.98 -8.31 -1.13
N GLY A 53 4.21 -8.67 -2.39
CA GLY A 53 3.30 -9.53 -3.14
C GLY A 53 1.90 -8.93 -3.38
N ALA A 54 1.80 -7.60 -3.46
CA ALA A 54 0.52 -6.90 -3.62
C ALA A 54 0.02 -6.81 -5.06
N LYS A 55 0.75 -7.31 -6.07
CA LYS A 55 0.37 -7.17 -7.48
C LYS A 55 0.02 -8.49 -8.12
N PHE A 56 -0.98 -8.43 -8.97
CA PHE A 56 -1.49 -9.57 -9.71
C PHE A 56 -1.78 -9.15 -11.15
N TYR A 57 -1.75 -10.13 -12.04
CA TYR A 57 -2.04 -9.92 -13.45
C TYR A 57 -3.27 -10.74 -13.83
N SER A 58 -4.27 -10.08 -14.41
CA SER A 58 -5.39 -10.75 -15.05
C SER A 58 -5.07 -10.96 -16.52
N SER A 59 -4.93 -12.22 -16.94
CA SER A 59 -4.76 -12.58 -18.35
C SER A 59 -6.00 -12.24 -19.18
N THR A 60 -7.19 -12.44 -18.61
CA THR A 60 -8.47 -12.13 -19.25
C THR A 60 -8.63 -10.64 -19.56
N LEU A 61 -8.26 -9.76 -18.60
CA LEU A 61 -8.39 -8.31 -18.78
C LEU A 61 -7.14 -7.67 -19.41
N SER A 62 -6.02 -8.41 -19.43
CA SER A 62 -4.69 -7.87 -19.74
C SER A 62 -4.34 -6.64 -18.88
N LYS A 63 -4.69 -6.69 -17.60
CA LYS A 63 -4.45 -5.61 -16.62
C LYS A 63 -3.68 -6.13 -15.42
N VAL A 64 -2.87 -5.25 -14.85
CA VAL A 64 -2.32 -5.44 -13.52
C VAL A 64 -3.32 -4.87 -12.52
N TYR A 65 -3.53 -5.54 -11.39
CA TYR A 65 -4.26 -4.98 -10.25
C TYR A 65 -3.39 -5.04 -9.01
N ILE A 66 -3.62 -4.09 -8.10
CA ILE A 66 -2.95 -4.03 -6.80
C ILE A 66 -3.97 -4.41 -5.74
N ASP A 67 -3.66 -5.45 -4.97
CA ASP A 67 -4.42 -5.86 -3.80
C ASP A 67 -4.25 -4.83 -2.67
N PRO A 68 -5.33 -4.10 -2.30
CA PRO A 68 -5.26 -3.06 -1.27
C PRO A 68 -4.80 -3.58 0.10
N ALA A 69 -5.17 -4.82 0.46
CA ALA A 69 -4.87 -5.39 1.76
C ALA A 69 -3.36 -5.69 1.93
N ARG A 70 -2.68 -5.97 0.81
CA ARG A 70 -1.24 -6.23 0.75
C ARG A 70 -0.42 -4.98 0.41
N CYS A 71 -1.05 -3.90 0.00
CA CYS A 71 -0.35 -2.67 -0.38
C CYS A 71 0.16 -1.91 0.86
N PHE A 72 1.48 -1.85 1.01
CA PHE A 72 2.12 -1.06 2.08
C PHE A 72 2.25 0.43 1.74
N GLY A 73 2.02 0.82 0.49
CA GLY A 73 2.06 2.23 0.07
C GLY A 73 3.46 2.80 -0.20
N CYS A 74 4.43 1.97 -0.59
CA CYS A 74 5.81 2.42 -0.85
C CYS A 74 6.03 3.20 -2.15
N GLY A 75 5.11 3.14 -3.12
CA GLY A 75 5.15 3.95 -4.34
C GLY A 75 6.08 3.50 -5.46
N VAL A 76 6.92 2.49 -5.25
CA VAL A 76 7.87 2.00 -6.28
C VAL A 76 7.14 1.52 -7.55
N CYS A 77 5.97 0.89 -7.42
CA CYS A 77 5.19 0.47 -8.58
C CYS A 77 4.72 1.64 -9.44
N ARG A 78 4.32 2.76 -8.82
CA ARG A 78 3.88 3.97 -9.52
C ARG A 78 5.03 4.56 -10.32
N ALA A 79 6.20 4.73 -9.70
CA ALA A 79 7.39 5.24 -10.37
C ALA A 79 7.82 4.36 -11.57
N ALA A 80 7.59 3.04 -11.49
CA ALA A 80 7.92 2.11 -12.56
C ALA A 80 6.85 1.99 -13.67
N CYS A 81 5.70 2.67 -13.55
CA CYS A 81 4.64 2.58 -14.55
C CYS A 81 4.91 3.58 -15.68
N PRO A 82 5.19 3.13 -16.93
CA PRO A 82 5.46 4.04 -18.04
C PRO A 82 4.20 4.72 -18.60
N ASN A 83 3.02 4.37 -18.10
CA ASN A 83 1.73 4.90 -18.57
C ASN A 83 0.97 5.67 -17.48
N ASP A 84 1.62 5.96 -16.34
CA ASP A 84 1.01 6.63 -15.19
C ASP A 84 -0.28 5.98 -14.67
N ALA A 85 -0.46 4.68 -14.94
CA ALA A 85 -1.68 3.94 -14.64
C ALA A 85 -1.84 3.55 -13.16
N ILE A 86 -1.06 4.12 -12.24
CA ILE A 86 -1.07 3.74 -10.83
C ILE A 86 -1.30 4.99 -10.00
N ALA A 87 -2.52 5.12 -9.47
CA ALA A 87 -2.98 6.26 -8.70
C ALA A 87 -2.71 6.08 -7.20
N LEU A 88 -2.43 7.19 -6.52
CA LEU A 88 -2.34 7.27 -5.07
C LEU A 88 -3.74 7.55 -4.50
N VAL A 89 -4.19 6.75 -3.54
CA VAL A 89 -5.51 6.92 -2.91
C VAL A 89 -5.40 6.84 -1.39
N PRO A 90 -6.22 7.59 -0.64
CA PRO A 90 -6.26 7.46 0.82
C PRO A 90 -6.67 6.04 1.22
N ARG A 91 -5.90 5.40 2.11
CA ARG A 91 -6.20 4.04 2.57
C ARG A 91 -7.52 3.97 3.30
N GLY A 92 -7.86 5.00 4.07
CA GLY A 92 -9.11 5.08 4.82
C GLY A 92 -10.37 5.02 3.95
N GLU A 93 -10.25 5.35 2.66
CA GLU A 93 -11.35 5.30 1.69
C GLU A 93 -11.49 3.94 1.02
N VAL A 94 -10.55 3.02 1.24
CA VAL A 94 -10.53 1.69 0.61
C VAL A 94 -10.89 0.63 1.65
N PRO A 95 -12.13 0.08 1.65
CA PRO A 95 -12.64 -0.78 2.71
C PRO A 95 -11.74 -1.98 3.03
N GLU A 96 -11.13 -2.57 2.00
CA GLU A 96 -10.23 -3.72 2.10
C GLU A 96 -8.92 -3.39 2.81
N ALA A 97 -8.53 -2.11 2.87
CA ALA A 97 -7.29 -1.67 3.48
C ALA A 97 -7.51 -0.83 4.76
N ALA A 98 -8.67 -0.20 4.90
CA ALA A 98 -8.98 0.80 5.92
C ALA A 98 -8.80 0.29 7.37
N ASN A 99 -8.98 -1.01 7.63
CA ASN A 99 -8.96 -1.58 8.98
C ASN A 99 -7.78 -2.53 9.25
N ILE A 100 -6.84 -2.66 8.32
CA ILE A 100 -5.75 -3.64 8.39
C ILE A 100 -4.55 -3.15 9.23
N TRP A 101 -4.60 -1.89 9.66
CA TRP A 101 -3.52 -1.16 10.31
C TRP A 101 -2.74 -1.95 11.35
N LEU A 102 -3.42 -2.65 12.25
CA LEU A 102 -2.79 -3.51 13.24
C LEU A 102 -3.77 -4.63 13.57
N LYS A 103 -3.52 -5.87 13.12
CA LYS A 103 -4.01 -7.00 13.92
C LYS A 103 -3.35 -6.82 15.27
N LYS A 104 -4.16 -6.59 16.32
CA LYS A 104 -3.70 -6.45 17.71
C LYS A 104 -2.70 -7.58 17.96
N THR A 105 -1.41 -7.27 18.02
CA THR A 105 -0.46 -8.19 18.63
C THR A 105 -0.92 -8.30 20.08
N PRO A 106 -1.31 -9.50 20.55
CA PRO A 106 -1.62 -9.65 21.95
C PRO A 106 -0.40 -9.23 22.75
N LYS A 107 -0.65 -8.40 23.76
CA LYS A 107 0.32 -8.02 24.78
C LYS A 107 0.80 -9.26 25.52
#